data_AF-A0AAX6S3B5-F1
#
_entry.id   AF-A0AAX6S3B5-F1
#
_cell.length_a   1.000
_cell.length_b   1.000
_cell.length_c   1.000
_cell.angle_alpha   90.00
_cell.angle_beta   90.00
_cell.angle_gamma   90.00
#
_symmetry.space_group_name_H-M   'P 1'
#
loop_
_entity.id
_entity.type
_entity.pdbx_description
1 polymer ?
#
loop_
_entity_poly.entity_id
_entity_poly.type
_entity_poly.pdbx_seq_one_letter_code
_entity_poly.pdbx_strand_id
1 'polypeptide(L)'
;MNGTCQPPTGAYSLRVFIISYSAVLLVLGLLLNGLALWVFCRRMPQWTETRVYMTNLAVSDFFLLCSLPFMLLSLKDTEDTLQCRVSQAVYMVNRYMSISLVMAIAVDRYLAVRHPLRARGLRSLRQAVAVCLGLWVLVVGSLLVRLYLGQQEGGFCFRSYSRHNFSSTTFSLVGFYLPLAILVFCSLQVVTVLAQSPATETGQAESTHKAARMIWANLIVFVVCFLPLHVVLTVQVAMSPSSCAARQAFSRALSITSQLSNANCCLDAICYYYMAKEFQEASVLPTSHRSQESQSLSLSKSALPV
;
A
#
# COMPACT_ATOMS: atom_id res chain seq x y z
N MET A 1 -26.92 20.06 30.00
CA MET A 1 -26.69 18.61 30.16
C MET A 1 -25.20 18.36 29.98
N ASN A 2 -24.50 17.93 31.04
CA ASN A 2 -23.06 17.67 31.04
C ASN A 2 -22.70 16.61 29.98
N GLY A 3 -22.10 17.04 28.87
CA GLY A 3 -21.80 16.22 27.69
C GLY A 3 -20.54 15.35 27.79
N THR A 4 -20.06 15.04 29.00
CA THR A 4 -18.85 14.25 29.21
C THR A 4 -19.22 12.77 29.38
N CYS A 5 -19.06 11.99 28.30
CA CYS A 5 -19.13 10.53 28.40
C CYS A 5 -17.98 10.01 29.28
N GLN A 6 -18.26 9.09 30.20
CA GLN A 6 -17.23 8.43 31.01
C GLN A 6 -16.21 7.69 30.12
N PRO A 7 -14.96 7.49 30.60
CA PRO A 7 -13.98 6.70 29.86
C PRO A 7 -14.48 5.26 29.63
N PRO A 8 -14.20 4.67 28.46
CA PRO A 8 -14.70 3.35 28.11
C PRO A 8 -14.15 2.27 29.04
N THR A 9 -15.02 1.32 29.42
CA THR A 9 -14.61 0.07 30.08
C THR A 9 -13.60 -0.68 29.21
N GLY A 10 -12.47 -1.11 29.80
CA GLY A 10 -11.39 -1.81 29.08
C GLY A 10 -10.32 -0.90 28.44
N ALA A 11 -10.28 0.40 28.75
CA ALA A 11 -9.26 1.32 28.22
C ALA A 11 -7.81 0.87 28.49
N TYR A 12 -7.56 0.21 29.62
CA TYR A 12 -6.24 -0.36 29.95
C TYR A 12 -5.86 -1.50 29.00
N SER A 13 -6.73 -2.50 28.85
CA SER A 13 -6.49 -3.66 27.97
C SER A 13 -6.28 -3.24 26.52
N LEU A 14 -7.05 -2.26 26.03
CA LEU A 14 -6.88 -1.70 24.69
C LEU A 14 -5.52 -1.01 24.52
N ARG A 15 -5.07 -0.25 25.53
CA ARG A 15 -3.74 0.39 25.49
C ARG A 15 -2.62 -0.64 25.46
N VAL A 16 -2.69 -1.67 26.31
CA VAL A 16 -1.70 -2.76 26.33
C VAL A 16 -1.64 -3.45 24.98
N PHE A 17 -2.81 -3.74 24.38
CA PHE A 17 -2.90 -4.30 23.03
C PHE A 17 -2.24 -3.39 21.98
N ILE A 18 -2.55 -2.08 21.96
CA ILE A 18 -1.95 -1.15 20.99
C ILE A 18 -0.43 -1.10 21.13
N ILE A 19 0.08 -1.04 22.35
CA ILE A 19 1.53 -0.98 22.62
C ILE A 19 2.21 -2.27 22.17
N SER A 20 1.71 -3.43 22.59
CA SER A 20 2.32 -4.72 22.24
C SER A 20 2.27 -4.98 20.74
N TYR A 21 1.13 -4.71 20.10
CA TYR A 21 0.94 -4.87 18.68
C TYR A 21 1.85 -3.94 17.87
N SER A 22 1.92 -2.65 18.23
CA SER A 22 2.80 -1.68 17.55
C SER A 22 4.28 -2.03 17.72
N ALA A 23 4.68 -2.57 18.87
CA ALA A 23 6.05 -3.03 19.10
C ALA A 23 6.41 -4.22 18.21
N VAL A 24 5.49 -5.19 18.04
CA VAL A 24 5.67 -6.31 17.10
C VAL A 24 5.80 -5.81 15.66
N LEU A 25 4.91 -4.90 15.24
CA LEU A 25 4.99 -4.30 13.91
C LEU A 25 6.28 -3.52 13.70
N LEU A 26 6.75 -2.77 14.70
CA LEU A 26 8.00 -2.03 14.64
C LEU A 26 9.18 -2.97 14.34
N VAL A 27 9.35 -4.03 15.14
CA VAL A 27 10.47 -4.96 15.00
C VAL A 27 10.38 -5.71 13.66
N LEU A 28 9.23 -6.32 13.38
CA LEU A 28 9.05 -7.11 12.17
C LEU A 28 9.13 -6.24 10.92
N GLY A 29 8.45 -5.10 10.94
CA GLY A 29 8.40 -4.17 9.81
C GLY A 29 9.76 -3.56 9.48
N LEU A 30 10.56 -3.18 10.47
CA LEU A 30 11.91 -2.64 10.23
C LEU A 30 12.82 -3.69 9.58
N LEU A 31 12.74 -4.94 10.03
CA LEU A 31 13.48 -6.05 9.44
C LEU A 31 13.05 -6.29 7.98
N LEU A 32 11.74 -6.44 7.74
CA LEU A 32 11.20 -6.76 6.41
C LEU A 32 11.42 -5.63 5.40
N ASN A 33 11.07 -4.39 5.75
CA ASN A 33 11.21 -3.24 4.85
C ASN A 33 12.67 -2.82 4.69
N GLY A 34 13.48 -2.89 5.75
CA GLY A 34 14.92 -2.64 5.67
C GLY A 34 15.62 -3.64 4.75
N LEU A 35 15.30 -4.94 4.88
CA LEU A 35 15.81 -5.96 3.98
C LEU A 35 15.34 -5.74 2.54
N ALA A 36 14.05 -5.43 2.33
CA ALA A 36 13.49 -5.16 1.02
C ALA A 36 14.20 -3.99 0.34
N LEU A 37 14.37 -2.86 1.04
CA LEU A 37 15.10 -1.69 0.54
C LEU A 37 16.57 -2.03 0.21
N TRP A 38 17.25 -2.81 1.05
CA TRP A 38 18.61 -3.24 0.77
C TRP A 38 18.68 -4.11 -0.51
N VAL A 39 17.80 -5.11 -0.65
CA VAL A 39 17.71 -5.95 -1.86
C VAL A 39 17.39 -5.11 -3.09
N PHE A 40 16.36 -4.27 -3.00
CA PHE A 40 15.89 -3.41 -4.07
C PHE A 40 16.87 -2.31 -4.43
N CYS A 41 17.83 -1.93 -3.59
CA CYS A 41 18.82 -0.91 -3.95
C CYS A 41 20.16 -1.51 -4.35
N ARG A 42 20.55 -2.65 -3.77
CA ARG A 42 21.92 -3.19 -3.90
C ARG A 42 22.02 -4.50 -4.65
N ARG A 43 20.98 -5.34 -4.66
CA ARG A 43 21.06 -6.71 -5.21
C ARG A 43 20.41 -6.85 -6.58
N MET A 44 19.54 -5.91 -6.96
CA MET A 44 18.88 -5.91 -8.26
C MET A 44 19.53 -4.86 -9.18
N PRO A 45 20.22 -5.24 -10.27
CA PRO A 45 20.87 -4.31 -11.17
C PRO A 45 19.88 -3.56 -12.08
N GLN A 46 18.75 -4.18 -12.45
CA GLN A 46 17.79 -3.61 -13.41
C GLN A 46 16.57 -3.00 -12.70
N TRP A 47 16.31 -1.73 -12.95
CA TRP A 47 15.12 -1.03 -12.44
C TRP A 47 13.92 -1.28 -13.35
N THR A 48 12.83 -1.78 -12.77
CA THR A 48 11.54 -1.96 -13.42
C THR A 48 10.52 -0.99 -12.82
N GLU A 49 9.40 -0.75 -13.52
CA GLU A 49 8.31 0.11 -13.06
C GLU A 49 7.77 -0.37 -11.70
N THR A 50 7.55 -1.68 -11.57
CA THR A 50 7.07 -2.29 -10.33
C THR A 50 8.05 -2.13 -9.17
N ARG A 51 9.35 -2.26 -9.43
CA ARG A 51 10.39 -2.01 -8.41
C ARG A 51 10.36 -0.57 -7.92
N VAL A 52 10.09 0.41 -8.79
CA VAL A 52 9.92 1.81 -8.37
C VAL A 52 8.74 1.97 -7.42
N TYR A 53 7.57 1.42 -7.76
CA TYR A 53 6.41 1.48 -6.89
C TYR A 53 6.66 0.79 -5.54
N MET A 54 7.24 -0.42 -5.54
CA MET A 54 7.56 -1.16 -4.31
C MET A 54 8.63 -0.50 -3.45
N THR A 55 9.62 0.15 -4.07
CA THR A 55 10.63 0.92 -3.31
C THR A 55 9.97 2.11 -2.62
N ASN A 56 9.06 2.82 -3.29
CA ASN A 56 8.31 3.91 -2.65
C ASN A 56 7.38 3.42 -1.53
N LEU A 57 6.81 2.22 -1.69
CA LEU A 57 5.98 1.57 -0.67
C LEU A 57 6.82 1.26 0.58
N ALA A 58 7.96 0.60 0.39
CA ALA A 58 8.89 0.27 1.47
C ALA A 58 9.46 1.51 2.16
N VAL A 59 9.72 2.60 1.43
CA VAL A 59 10.13 3.89 2.00
C VAL A 59 9.02 4.49 2.86
N SER A 60 7.78 4.50 2.36
CA SER A 60 6.61 4.97 3.10
C SER A 60 6.40 4.18 4.39
N ASP A 61 6.52 2.86 4.33
CA ASP A 61 6.40 1.96 5.50
C ASP A 61 7.53 2.17 6.50
N PHE A 62 8.76 2.36 6.02
CA PHE A 62 9.90 2.67 6.88
C PHE A 62 9.67 3.96 7.68
N PHE A 63 9.15 5.02 7.04
CA PHE A 63 8.81 6.26 7.76
C PHE A 63 7.70 6.06 8.80
N LEU A 64 6.67 5.26 8.49
CA LEU A 64 5.65 4.89 9.47
C LEU A 64 6.30 4.19 10.68
N LEU A 65 7.12 3.18 10.43
CA LEU A 65 7.79 2.39 11.47
C LEU A 65 8.68 3.26 12.36
N CYS A 66 9.48 4.15 11.77
CA CYS A 66 10.26 5.14 12.54
C CYS A 66 9.38 6.09 13.38
N SER A 67 8.14 6.32 12.96
CA SER A 67 7.19 7.20 13.67
C SER A 67 6.40 6.49 14.78
N LEU A 68 6.34 5.15 14.79
CA LEU A 68 5.60 4.37 15.79
C LEU A 68 6.08 4.61 17.23
N PRO A 69 7.38 4.67 17.56
CA PRO A 69 7.83 4.96 18.93
C PRO A 69 7.31 6.30 19.45
N PHE A 70 7.33 7.33 18.60
CA PHE A 70 6.85 8.67 18.95
C PHE A 70 5.32 8.68 19.14
N MET A 71 4.58 7.93 18.33
CA MET A 71 3.14 7.70 18.54
C MET A 71 2.87 6.99 19.88
N LEU A 72 3.69 6.01 20.27
CA LEU A 72 3.51 5.32 21.56
C LEU A 72 3.83 6.22 22.76
N LEU A 73 4.85 7.08 22.64
CA LEU A 73 5.17 8.07 23.66
C LEU A 73 4.05 9.10 23.81
N SER A 74 3.47 9.56 22.70
CA SER A 74 2.40 10.54 22.73
C SER A 74 1.08 10.04 23.30
N LEU A 75 0.91 8.71 23.47
CA LEU A 75 -0.21 8.16 24.24
C LEU A 75 -0.18 8.62 25.71
N LYS A 76 0.92 9.14 26.23
CA LYS A 76 0.97 9.69 27.60
C LYS A 76 0.78 11.21 27.63
N ASP A 77 0.92 11.87 26.48
CA ASP A 77 0.86 13.31 26.39
C ASP A 77 -0.56 13.80 26.72
N THR A 78 -0.59 14.92 27.44
CA THR A 78 -1.78 15.73 27.67
C THR A 78 -1.74 17.00 26.83
N GLU A 79 -0.85 17.06 25.83
CA GLU A 79 -0.62 18.20 24.91
C GLU A 79 -0.35 17.73 23.48
N ASP A 80 -0.74 18.51 22.46
CA ASP A 80 -0.44 18.21 21.04
C ASP A 80 0.99 18.62 20.69
N THR A 81 1.94 17.86 21.24
CA THR A 81 3.37 18.07 20.99
C THR A 81 3.68 18.05 19.50
N LEU A 82 4.71 18.79 19.08
CA LEU A 82 5.16 18.78 17.69
C LEU A 82 5.44 17.35 17.21
N GLN A 83 6.08 16.55 18.06
CA GLN A 83 6.39 15.14 17.80
C GLN A 83 5.13 14.33 17.52
N CYS A 84 4.06 14.51 18.29
CA CYS A 84 2.83 13.80 18.02
C CYS A 84 2.17 14.23 16.71
N ARG A 85 2.08 15.54 16.44
CA ARG A 85 1.50 16.05 15.19
C ARG A 85 2.27 15.56 13.95
N VAL A 86 3.60 15.53 14.02
CA VAL A 86 4.46 14.97 12.97
C VAL A 86 4.22 13.46 12.82
N SER A 87 4.13 12.72 13.92
CA SER A 87 3.87 11.27 13.86
C SER A 87 2.50 10.96 13.25
N GLN A 88 1.46 11.72 13.60
CA GLN A 88 0.13 11.62 13.01
C GLN A 88 0.13 11.97 11.51
N ALA A 89 0.89 13.00 11.12
CA ALA A 89 1.08 13.37 9.73
C ALA A 89 1.72 12.22 8.93
N VAL A 90 2.81 11.64 9.42
CA VAL A 90 3.48 10.49 8.77
C VAL A 90 2.54 9.30 8.68
N TYR A 91 1.76 9.03 9.71
CA TYR A 91 0.76 7.97 9.73
C TYR A 91 -0.29 8.12 8.63
N MET A 92 -0.81 9.34 8.44
CA MET A 92 -1.76 9.65 7.38
C MET A 92 -1.12 9.57 5.99
N VAL A 93 0.09 10.10 5.85
CA VAL A 93 0.86 10.01 4.59
C VAL A 93 1.07 8.55 4.21
N ASN A 94 1.54 7.72 5.15
CA ASN A 94 1.75 6.30 4.88
C ASN A 94 0.46 5.62 4.42
N ARG A 95 -0.65 5.78 5.16
CA ARG A 95 -1.93 5.17 4.80
C ARG A 95 -2.34 5.48 3.35
N TYR A 96 -2.38 6.75 2.97
CA TYR A 96 -2.82 7.14 1.62
C TYR A 96 -1.76 6.85 0.55
N MET A 97 -0.49 6.91 0.88
CA MET A 97 0.59 6.54 -0.03
C MET A 97 0.55 5.04 -0.34
N SER A 98 0.41 4.18 0.66
CA SER A 98 0.29 2.74 0.48
C SER A 98 -0.97 2.38 -0.33
N ILE A 99 -2.12 2.98 -0.02
CA ILE A 99 -3.35 2.81 -0.80
C ILE A 99 -3.12 3.18 -2.28
N SER A 100 -2.52 4.33 -2.53
CA SER A 100 -2.32 4.85 -3.89
C SER A 100 -1.28 4.05 -4.68
N LEU A 101 -0.20 3.60 -4.03
CA LEU A 101 0.84 2.78 -4.64
C LEU A 101 0.34 1.38 -4.98
N VAL A 102 -0.43 0.74 -4.09
CA VAL A 102 -1.04 -0.57 -4.37
C VAL A 102 -2.00 -0.47 -5.56
N MET A 103 -2.81 0.59 -5.63
CA MET A 103 -3.64 0.89 -6.80
C MET A 103 -2.78 1.09 -8.07
N ALA A 104 -1.71 1.88 -8.00
CA ALA A 104 -0.82 2.12 -9.14
C ALA A 104 -0.15 0.83 -9.64
N ILE A 105 0.27 -0.06 -8.73
CA ILE A 105 0.80 -1.39 -9.07
C ILE A 105 -0.26 -2.24 -9.79
N ALA A 106 -1.51 -2.21 -9.33
CA ALA A 106 -2.59 -2.94 -9.98
C ALA A 106 -2.94 -2.39 -11.37
N VAL A 107 -2.91 -1.07 -11.55
CA VAL A 107 -3.09 -0.43 -12.87
C VAL A 107 -1.93 -0.77 -13.80
N ASP A 108 -0.69 -0.71 -13.32
CA ASP A 108 0.51 -1.11 -14.07
C ASP A 108 0.40 -2.55 -14.58
N ARG A 109 -0.01 -3.47 -13.70
CA ARG A 109 -0.23 -4.89 -14.05
C ARG A 109 -1.40 -5.08 -15.01
N TYR A 110 -2.51 -4.38 -14.80
CA TYR A 110 -3.66 -4.41 -15.71
C TYR A 110 -3.27 -3.97 -17.12
N LEU A 111 -2.53 -2.87 -17.26
CA LEU A 111 -2.07 -2.37 -18.55
C LEU A 111 -1.13 -3.39 -19.22
N ALA A 112 -0.21 -3.97 -18.46
CA ALA A 112 0.73 -4.98 -18.94
C ALA A 112 0.03 -6.20 -19.55
N VAL A 113 -1.02 -6.71 -18.88
CA VAL A 113 -1.69 -7.96 -19.25
C VAL A 113 -2.78 -7.73 -20.30
N ARG A 114 -3.66 -6.74 -20.10
CA ARG A 114 -4.83 -6.54 -20.98
C ARG A 114 -4.50 -5.75 -22.24
N HIS A 115 -3.55 -4.82 -22.16
CA HIS A 115 -3.27 -3.85 -23.24
C HIS A 115 -1.78 -3.75 -23.57
N PRO A 116 -1.11 -4.85 -23.98
CA PRO A 116 0.35 -4.89 -24.17
C PRO A 116 0.89 -3.85 -25.16
N LEU A 117 0.12 -3.54 -26.22
CA LEU A 117 0.50 -2.51 -27.20
C LEU A 117 0.46 -1.09 -26.62
N ARG A 118 -0.54 -0.78 -25.77
CA ARG A 118 -0.61 0.51 -25.06
C ARG A 118 0.42 0.58 -23.94
N ALA A 119 0.66 -0.53 -23.24
CA ALA A 119 1.67 -0.66 -22.21
C ALA A 119 3.06 -0.26 -22.71
N ARG A 120 3.42 -0.56 -23.97
CA ARG A 120 4.70 -0.16 -24.56
C ARG A 120 4.93 1.37 -24.60
N GLY A 121 3.87 2.17 -24.67
CA GLY A 121 3.94 3.64 -24.65
C GLY A 121 3.62 4.27 -23.30
N LEU A 122 2.85 3.59 -22.45
CA LEU A 122 2.37 4.10 -21.15
C LEU A 122 3.16 3.57 -19.94
N ARG A 123 3.99 2.55 -20.14
CA ARG A 123 4.86 1.99 -19.10
C ARG A 123 6.31 2.26 -19.48
N SER A 124 6.97 3.01 -18.61
CA SER A 124 8.41 3.23 -18.64
C SER A 124 8.85 3.60 -17.23
N LEU A 125 10.14 3.38 -16.95
CA LEU A 125 10.74 3.78 -15.67
C LEU A 125 10.49 5.26 -15.34
N ARG A 126 10.57 6.14 -16.34
CA ARG A 126 10.31 7.58 -16.17
C ARG A 126 8.86 7.86 -15.79
N GLN A 127 7.91 7.19 -16.42
CA GLN A 127 6.49 7.32 -16.07
C GLN A 127 6.22 6.79 -14.66
N ALA A 128 6.80 5.66 -14.26
CA ALA A 128 6.63 5.13 -12.90
C ALA A 128 7.18 6.10 -11.84
N VAL A 129 8.36 6.68 -12.07
CA VAL A 129 8.91 7.73 -11.20
C VAL A 129 8.01 8.96 -11.16
N ALA A 130 7.52 9.42 -12.30
CA ALA A 130 6.61 10.57 -12.37
C ALA A 130 5.29 10.31 -11.62
N VAL A 131 4.72 9.10 -11.74
CA VAL A 131 3.55 8.68 -10.97
C VAL A 131 3.84 8.69 -9.48
N CYS A 132 4.94 8.09 -9.01
CA CYS A 132 5.31 8.12 -7.60
C CYS A 132 5.49 9.54 -7.07
N LEU A 133 6.18 10.42 -7.80
CA LEU A 133 6.34 11.82 -7.43
C LEU A 133 4.99 12.55 -7.36
N GLY A 134 4.12 12.33 -8.34
CA GLY A 134 2.77 12.87 -8.35
C GLY A 134 1.94 12.40 -7.15
N LEU A 135 2.04 11.12 -6.77
CA LEU A 135 1.39 10.58 -5.58
C LEU A 135 1.91 11.20 -4.29
N TRP A 136 3.24 11.37 -4.14
CA TRP A 136 3.82 12.07 -3.00
C TRP A 136 3.32 13.51 -2.89
N VAL A 137 3.35 14.25 -3.99
CA VAL A 137 2.84 15.64 -4.04
C VAL A 137 1.35 15.69 -3.69
N LEU A 138 0.55 14.78 -4.24
CA LEU A 138 -0.89 14.72 -3.96
C LEU A 138 -1.17 14.42 -2.48
N VAL A 139 -0.54 13.38 -1.94
CA VAL A 139 -0.77 12.93 -0.55
C VAL A 139 -0.28 13.98 0.44
N VAL A 140 0.98 14.42 0.32
CA VAL A 140 1.57 15.42 1.22
C VAL A 140 0.86 16.77 1.05
N GLY A 141 0.60 17.20 -0.18
CA GLY A 141 -0.13 18.43 -0.48
C GLY A 141 -1.54 18.43 0.14
N SER A 142 -2.29 17.32 0.02
CA SER A 142 -3.61 17.20 0.65
C SER A 142 -3.57 17.31 2.18
N LEU A 143 -2.48 16.85 2.80
CA LEU A 143 -2.27 16.99 4.22
C LEU A 143 -1.95 18.44 4.58
N LEU A 144 -1.03 19.08 3.85
CA LEU A 144 -0.67 20.49 4.07
C LEU A 144 -1.88 21.42 3.92
N VAL A 145 -2.73 21.19 2.92
CA VAL A 145 -3.99 21.93 2.75
C VAL A 145 -4.89 21.76 3.96
N ARG A 146 -5.05 20.54 4.49
CA ARG A 146 -5.84 20.29 5.70
C ARG A 146 -5.26 21.00 6.93
N LEU A 147 -3.94 21.02 7.07
CA LEU A 147 -3.25 21.77 8.13
C LEU A 147 -3.52 23.27 8.01
N TYR A 148 -3.39 23.82 6.80
CA TYR A 148 -3.62 25.24 6.52
C TYR A 148 -5.07 25.67 6.77
N LEU A 149 -6.04 24.83 6.39
CA LEU A 149 -7.47 25.07 6.60
C LEU A 149 -7.90 24.87 8.07
N GLY A 150 -6.98 24.57 8.99
CA GLY A 150 -7.32 24.33 10.40
C GLY A 150 -8.23 23.12 10.60
N GLN A 151 -8.31 22.20 9.63
CA GLN A 151 -9.14 21.00 9.69
C GLN A 151 -8.48 19.88 10.53
N GLN A 152 -7.52 20.22 11.38
CA GLN A 152 -7.01 19.28 12.38
C GLN A 152 -8.15 18.88 13.31
N GLU A 153 -8.43 17.60 13.36
CA GLU A 153 -9.39 17.07 14.32
C GLU A 153 -8.80 17.26 15.71
N GLY A 154 -9.44 18.11 16.52
CA GLY A 154 -8.84 18.72 17.71
C GLY A 154 -8.30 17.75 18.78
N GLY A 155 -7.66 18.29 19.81
CA GLY A 155 -6.43 17.73 20.42
C GLY A 155 -6.34 16.47 21.30
N PHE A 156 -5.08 16.26 21.68
CA PHE A 156 -4.31 15.17 22.34
C PHE A 156 -4.18 13.88 21.53
N CYS A 157 -3.91 14.10 20.24
CA CYS A 157 -3.24 13.30 19.22
C CYS A 157 -3.34 11.75 19.30
N PHE A 158 -3.93 11.15 18.24
CA PHE A 158 -4.44 9.77 18.15
C PHE A 158 -5.61 9.41 19.10
N ARG A 159 -5.97 10.26 20.07
CA ARG A 159 -7.13 10.04 20.96
C ARG A 159 -8.43 10.71 20.55
N SER A 160 -8.37 11.67 19.64
CA SER A 160 -9.55 12.44 19.26
C SER A 160 -10.22 11.86 18.01
N TYR A 161 -11.27 11.09 18.24
CA TYR A 161 -12.19 10.59 17.21
C TYR A 161 -13.55 11.32 17.23
N SER A 162 -13.68 12.36 18.06
CA SER A 162 -14.97 13.02 18.37
C SER A 162 -15.29 14.22 17.49
N ARG A 163 -14.36 14.69 16.64
CA ARG A 163 -14.56 15.86 15.78
C ARG A 163 -14.17 15.59 14.33
N HIS A 164 -14.74 14.53 13.76
CA HIS A 164 -14.69 14.27 12.34
C HIS A 164 -15.49 15.33 11.58
N ASN A 165 -14.77 16.32 11.03
CA ASN A 165 -15.35 17.29 10.11
C ASN A 165 -15.85 16.56 8.87
N PHE A 166 -17.09 16.83 8.43
CA PHE A 166 -17.69 16.17 7.25
C PHE A 166 -16.74 16.18 6.03
N SER A 167 -16.08 17.32 5.77
CA SER A 167 -15.09 17.47 4.70
C SER A 167 -13.86 16.55 4.85
N SER A 168 -13.36 16.35 6.07
CA SER A 168 -12.21 15.48 6.37
C SER A 168 -12.56 14.01 6.15
N THR A 169 -13.77 13.63 6.59
CA THR A 169 -14.26 12.27 6.41
C THR A 169 -14.57 11.98 4.95
N THR A 170 -15.26 12.87 4.24
CA THR A 170 -15.53 12.70 2.80
C THR A 170 -14.24 12.55 2.00
N PHE A 171 -13.23 13.38 2.26
CA PHE A 171 -11.92 13.23 1.62
C PHE A 171 -11.31 11.86 1.90
N SER A 172 -11.39 11.39 3.15
CA SER A 172 -10.85 10.08 3.55
C SER A 172 -11.59 8.92 2.86
N LEU A 173 -12.91 9.00 2.76
CA LEU A 173 -13.74 7.99 2.08
C LEU A 173 -13.49 7.98 0.58
N VAL A 174 -13.44 9.14 -0.08
CA VAL A 174 -13.11 9.24 -1.52
C VAL A 174 -11.69 8.72 -1.77
N GLY A 175 -10.73 9.12 -0.93
CA GLY A 175 -9.34 8.68 -0.99
C GLY A 175 -9.15 7.17 -0.76
N PHE A 176 -10.17 6.44 -0.34
CA PHE A 176 -10.15 4.99 -0.18
C PHE A 176 -11.03 4.25 -1.19
N TYR A 177 -12.30 4.62 -1.32
CA TYR A 177 -13.25 3.90 -2.16
C TYR A 177 -12.95 4.04 -3.65
N LEU A 178 -12.41 5.19 -4.10
CA LEU A 178 -11.98 5.35 -5.48
C LEU A 178 -10.79 4.43 -5.80
N PRO A 179 -9.68 4.42 -5.02
CA PRO A 179 -8.62 3.42 -5.19
C PRO A 179 -9.10 1.97 -5.08
N LEU A 180 -10.00 1.66 -4.15
CA LEU A 180 -10.57 0.32 -4.01
C LEU A 180 -11.32 -0.11 -5.28
N ALA A 181 -12.16 0.75 -5.83
CA ALA A 181 -12.92 0.46 -7.05
C ALA A 181 -11.98 0.18 -8.24
N ILE A 182 -10.94 1.01 -8.40
CA ILE A 182 -9.91 0.83 -9.43
C ILE A 182 -9.15 -0.48 -9.20
N LEU A 183 -8.70 -0.74 -7.97
CA LEU A 183 -7.98 -1.96 -7.60
C LEU A 183 -8.79 -3.22 -7.91
N VAL A 184 -10.06 -3.26 -7.49
CA VAL A 184 -10.97 -4.39 -7.76
C VAL A 184 -11.20 -4.55 -9.25
N PHE A 185 -11.49 -3.48 -9.98
CA PHE A 185 -11.67 -3.51 -11.43
C PHE A 185 -10.43 -4.08 -12.13
N CYS A 186 -9.25 -3.51 -11.86
CA CYS A 186 -7.99 -3.97 -12.45
C CYS A 186 -7.72 -5.44 -12.12
N SER A 187 -7.98 -5.86 -10.88
CA SER A 187 -7.75 -7.23 -10.43
C SER A 187 -8.68 -8.22 -11.16
N LEU A 188 -9.97 -7.92 -11.25
CA LEU A 188 -10.95 -8.74 -11.98
C LEU A 188 -10.58 -8.85 -13.47
N GLN A 189 -10.23 -7.73 -14.10
CA GLN A 189 -9.86 -7.74 -15.51
C GLN A 189 -8.62 -8.60 -15.77
N VAL A 190 -7.58 -8.49 -14.94
CA VAL A 190 -6.41 -9.36 -15.09
C VAL A 190 -6.80 -10.83 -14.94
N VAL A 191 -7.57 -11.19 -13.90
CA VAL A 191 -8.04 -12.57 -13.71
C VAL A 191 -8.82 -13.09 -14.92
N THR A 192 -9.71 -12.29 -15.50
CA THR A 192 -10.49 -12.70 -16.68
C THR A 192 -9.61 -12.96 -17.90
N VAL A 193 -8.60 -12.12 -18.17
CA VAL A 193 -7.66 -12.34 -19.28
C VAL A 193 -6.86 -13.61 -19.08
N LEU A 194 -6.38 -13.83 -17.86
CA LEU A 194 -5.59 -15.00 -17.52
C LEU A 194 -6.42 -16.29 -17.60
N ALA A 195 -7.69 -16.24 -17.23
CA ALA A 195 -8.61 -17.38 -17.38
C ALA A 195 -8.96 -17.69 -18.85
N GLN A 196 -8.94 -16.67 -19.72
CA GLN A 196 -9.30 -16.80 -21.13
C GLN A 196 -8.12 -17.14 -22.07
N SER A 197 -6.88 -17.03 -21.60
CA SER A 197 -5.70 -17.31 -22.42
C SER A 197 -5.35 -18.80 -22.32
N PRO A 198 -5.57 -19.63 -23.37
CA PRO A 198 -5.23 -21.04 -23.32
C PRO A 198 -3.71 -21.19 -23.25
N ALA A 199 -3.22 -22.01 -22.31
CA ALA A 199 -1.80 -22.32 -22.15
C ALA A 199 -1.27 -23.00 -23.42
N THR A 200 -0.74 -22.21 -24.34
CA THR A 200 -0.13 -22.70 -25.59
C THR A 200 1.33 -23.07 -25.40
N GLU A 201 1.98 -22.60 -24.30
CA GLU A 201 3.30 -23.07 -23.87
C GLU A 201 3.36 -23.17 -22.33
N THR A 202 3.86 -24.30 -21.82
CA THR A 202 3.91 -24.64 -20.38
C THR A 202 4.70 -23.63 -19.53
N GLY A 203 5.67 -22.91 -20.11
CA GLY A 203 6.42 -21.85 -19.43
C GLY A 203 5.67 -20.52 -19.27
N GLN A 204 4.71 -20.22 -20.15
CA GLN A 204 3.96 -18.96 -20.13
C GLN A 204 2.80 -19.00 -19.13
N ALA A 205 2.23 -20.19 -18.90
CA ALA A 205 1.22 -20.46 -17.87
C ALA A 205 1.76 -20.23 -16.44
N GLU A 206 3.04 -20.52 -16.18
CA GLU A 206 3.64 -20.35 -14.85
C GLU A 206 3.87 -18.87 -14.49
N SER A 207 4.33 -18.06 -15.46
CA SER A 207 4.52 -16.61 -15.30
C SER A 207 3.19 -15.84 -15.10
N THR A 208 2.13 -16.28 -15.78
CA THR A 208 0.78 -15.70 -15.68
C THR A 208 0.09 -16.03 -14.35
N HIS A 209 0.21 -17.26 -13.85
CA HIS A 209 -0.27 -17.62 -12.51
C HIS A 209 0.48 -16.87 -11.39
N LYS A 210 1.76 -16.52 -11.58
CA LYS A 210 2.54 -15.74 -10.61
C LYS A 210 2.08 -14.28 -10.55
N ALA A 211 1.87 -13.64 -11.70
CA ALA A 211 1.31 -12.29 -11.76
C ALA A 211 -0.10 -12.23 -11.12
N ALA A 212 -0.93 -13.25 -11.34
CA ALA A 212 -2.23 -13.37 -10.67
C ALA A 212 -2.11 -13.49 -9.15
N ARG A 213 -1.15 -14.28 -8.65
CA ARG A 213 -0.91 -14.47 -7.21
C ARG A 213 -0.45 -13.19 -6.53
N MET A 214 0.43 -12.41 -7.17
CA MET A 214 0.83 -11.10 -6.66
C MET A 214 -0.36 -10.14 -6.58
N ILE A 215 -1.22 -10.10 -7.61
CA ILE A 215 -2.40 -9.21 -7.64
C ILE A 215 -3.41 -9.61 -6.56
N TRP A 216 -3.69 -10.91 -6.41
CA TRP A 216 -4.57 -11.42 -5.36
C TRP A 216 -4.00 -11.16 -3.96
N ALA A 217 -2.70 -11.35 -3.76
CA ALA A 217 -2.05 -11.02 -2.50
C ALA A 217 -2.22 -9.53 -2.17
N ASN A 218 -1.94 -8.63 -3.13
CA ASN A 218 -2.11 -7.19 -2.94
C ASN A 218 -3.56 -6.82 -2.62
N LEU A 219 -4.54 -7.41 -3.33
CA LEU A 219 -5.97 -7.17 -3.08
C LEU A 219 -6.39 -7.63 -1.68
N ILE A 220 -5.97 -8.84 -1.27
CA ILE A 220 -6.29 -9.38 0.05
C ILE A 220 -5.68 -8.52 1.14
N VAL A 221 -4.40 -8.16 1.03
CA VAL A 221 -3.72 -7.29 2.01
C VAL A 221 -4.42 -5.94 2.09
N PHE A 222 -4.73 -5.32 0.95
CA PHE A 222 -5.45 -4.05 0.91
C PHE A 222 -6.81 -4.12 1.61
N VAL A 223 -7.61 -5.14 1.29
CA VAL A 223 -8.95 -5.33 1.87
C VAL A 223 -8.84 -5.59 3.37
N VAL A 224 -7.96 -6.49 3.81
CA VAL A 224 -7.81 -6.84 5.23
C VAL A 224 -7.31 -5.65 6.05
N CYS A 225 -6.35 -4.88 5.53
CA CYS A 225 -5.76 -3.77 6.27
C CYS A 225 -6.63 -2.51 6.27
N PHE A 226 -7.15 -2.11 5.11
CA PHE A 226 -7.74 -0.77 4.96
C PHE A 226 -9.27 -0.77 4.99
N LEU A 227 -9.96 -1.80 4.48
CA LEU A 227 -11.42 -1.80 4.39
C LEU A 227 -12.12 -1.70 5.77
N PRO A 228 -11.70 -2.44 6.83
CA PRO A 228 -12.38 -2.40 8.12
C PRO A 228 -12.48 -1.00 8.70
N LEU A 229 -11.39 -0.22 8.61
CA LEU A 229 -11.36 1.14 9.12
C LEU A 229 -12.34 2.06 8.37
N HIS A 230 -12.33 2.02 7.04
CA HIS A 230 -13.17 2.90 6.22
C HIS A 230 -14.65 2.51 6.30
N VAL A 231 -14.96 1.23 6.52
CA VAL A 231 -16.31 0.76 6.84
C VAL A 231 -16.78 1.34 8.17
N VAL A 232 -15.97 1.27 9.23
CA VAL A 232 -16.32 1.86 10.53
C VAL A 232 -16.54 3.37 10.42
N LEU A 233 -15.68 4.09 9.70
CA LEU A 233 -15.85 5.53 9.43
C LEU A 233 -17.16 5.83 8.68
N THR A 234 -17.45 5.05 7.63
CA THR A 234 -18.67 5.22 6.82
C THR A 234 -19.92 5.00 7.67
N VAL A 235 -19.96 3.93 8.45
CA VAL A 235 -21.09 3.61 9.33
C VAL A 235 -21.22 4.68 10.43
N GLN A 236 -20.12 5.17 11.00
CA GLN A 236 -20.17 6.23 12.01
C GLN A 236 -20.81 7.51 11.47
N VAL A 237 -20.45 7.93 10.25
CA VAL A 237 -21.05 9.10 9.60
C VAL A 237 -22.53 8.86 9.31
N ALA A 238 -22.86 7.72 8.72
CA ALA A 238 -24.23 7.38 8.34
C ALA A 238 -25.17 7.30 9.57
N MET A 239 -24.69 6.75 10.68
CA MET A 239 -25.49 6.58 11.89
C MET A 239 -25.52 7.82 12.79
N SER A 240 -24.55 8.73 12.66
CA SER A 240 -24.43 9.95 13.48
C SER A 240 -24.72 9.69 14.98
N PRO A 241 -23.89 8.86 15.65
CA PRO A 241 -24.22 8.28 16.95
C PRO A 241 -24.51 9.34 18.02
N SER A 242 -25.72 9.29 18.57
CA SER A 242 -26.20 10.21 19.61
C SER A 242 -25.92 9.72 21.03
N SER A 243 -25.89 8.41 21.26
CA SER A 243 -25.64 7.83 22.59
C SER A 243 -24.15 7.70 22.91
N CYS A 244 -23.77 7.88 24.19
CA CYS A 244 -22.39 7.69 24.64
C CYS A 244 -21.87 6.26 24.38
N ALA A 245 -22.72 5.24 24.55
CA ALA A 245 -22.35 3.85 24.29
C ALA A 245 -21.96 3.62 22.83
N ALA A 246 -22.73 4.18 21.89
CA ALA A 246 -22.42 4.10 20.46
C ALA A 246 -21.12 4.84 20.12
N ARG A 247 -20.94 6.07 20.62
CA ARG A 247 -19.69 6.85 20.40
C ARG A 247 -18.45 6.12 20.92
N GLN A 248 -18.54 5.49 22.10
CA GLN A 248 -17.46 4.67 22.65
C GLN A 248 -17.21 3.40 21.83
N ALA A 249 -18.27 2.75 21.31
CA ALA A 249 -18.12 1.59 20.44
C ALA A 249 -17.39 1.96 19.14
N PHE A 250 -17.78 3.05 18.47
CA PHE A 250 -17.09 3.55 17.28
C PHE A 250 -15.65 3.95 17.57
N SER A 251 -15.37 4.67 18.65
CA SER A 251 -14.00 5.04 19.02
C SER A 251 -13.09 3.81 19.25
N ARG A 252 -13.61 2.76 19.90
CA ARG A 252 -12.89 1.48 20.06
C ARG A 252 -12.70 0.77 18.73
N ALA A 253 -13.74 0.69 17.90
CA ALA A 253 -13.67 0.07 16.58
C ALA A 253 -12.66 0.77 15.66
N LEU A 254 -12.65 2.11 15.64
CA LEU A 254 -11.67 2.91 14.89
C LEU A 254 -10.25 2.68 15.41
N SER A 255 -10.06 2.61 16.73
CA SER A 255 -8.74 2.35 17.31
C SER A 255 -8.20 0.98 16.87
N ILE A 256 -9.03 -0.07 16.97
CA ILE A 256 -8.66 -1.44 16.59
C ILE A 256 -8.42 -1.54 15.08
N THR A 257 -9.34 -1.03 14.26
CA THR A 257 -9.21 -1.09 12.80
C THR A 257 -8.08 -0.21 12.27
N SER A 258 -7.72 0.88 12.95
CA SER A 258 -6.52 1.66 12.64
C SER A 258 -5.25 0.86 12.92
N GLN A 259 -5.20 0.08 14.02
CA GLN A 259 -4.07 -0.82 14.25
C GLN A 259 -4.00 -1.91 13.17
N LEU A 260 -5.13 -2.50 12.78
CA LEU A 260 -5.16 -3.47 11.68
C LEU A 260 -4.65 -2.87 10.36
N SER A 261 -4.94 -1.60 10.09
CA SER A 261 -4.38 -0.87 8.94
C SER A 261 -2.85 -0.73 9.00
N ASN A 262 -2.23 -0.72 10.19
CA ASN A 262 -0.77 -0.71 10.30
C ASN A 262 -0.13 -2.03 9.92
N ALA A 263 -0.88 -3.15 9.97
CA ALA A 263 -0.36 -4.45 9.53
C ALA A 263 0.15 -4.41 8.08
N ASN A 264 -0.36 -3.48 7.27
CA ASN A 264 0.02 -3.29 5.88
C ASN A 264 1.55 -3.19 5.72
N CYS A 265 2.23 -2.45 6.60
CA CYS A 265 3.68 -2.25 6.51
C CYS A 265 4.48 -3.56 6.62
N CYS A 266 3.92 -4.61 7.23
CA CYS A 266 4.54 -5.93 7.29
C CYS A 266 4.04 -6.85 6.19
N LEU A 267 2.75 -6.77 5.85
CA LEU A 267 2.13 -7.62 4.84
C LEU A 267 2.59 -7.29 3.41
N ASP A 268 3.07 -6.07 3.17
CA ASP A 268 3.70 -5.69 1.90
C ASP A 268 4.97 -6.53 1.59
N ALA A 269 5.55 -7.20 2.58
CA ALA A 269 6.62 -8.17 2.36
C ALA A 269 6.21 -9.35 1.47
N ILE A 270 4.92 -9.71 1.43
CA ILE A 270 4.39 -10.71 0.50
C ILE A 270 4.58 -10.23 -0.93
N CYS A 271 4.28 -8.95 -1.19
CA CYS A 271 4.47 -8.29 -2.49
C CYS A 271 5.95 -8.30 -2.88
N TYR A 272 6.84 -7.96 -1.92
CA TYR A 272 8.28 -7.95 -2.13
C TYR A 272 8.83 -9.34 -2.47
N TYR A 273 8.33 -10.39 -1.81
CA TYR A 273 8.71 -11.77 -2.11
C TYR A 273 8.38 -12.16 -3.55
N TYR A 274 7.15 -11.90 -4.01
CA TYR A 274 6.77 -12.23 -5.38
C TYR A 274 7.62 -11.47 -6.41
N MET A 275 7.93 -10.20 -6.16
CA MET A 275 8.78 -9.41 -7.05
C MET A 275 10.23 -9.91 -7.05
N ALA A 276 10.78 -10.27 -5.90
CA ALA A 276 12.13 -10.81 -5.81
C ALA A 276 12.25 -12.15 -6.54
N LYS A 277 11.21 -12.98 -6.45
CA LYS A 277 11.11 -14.24 -7.19
C LYS A 277 11.04 -14.01 -8.70
N GLU A 278 10.19 -13.08 -9.17
CA GLU A 278 10.13 -12.68 -10.59
C GLU A 278 11.51 -12.24 -11.11
N PHE A 279 12.24 -11.45 -10.33
CA PHE A 279 13.58 -10.98 -10.70
C PHE A 279 14.60 -12.13 -10.76
N GLN A 280 14.61 -13.03 -9.76
CA GLN A 280 15.53 -14.17 -9.74
C GLN A 280 15.31 -15.07 -10.96
N GLU A 281 14.07 -15.40 -11.28
CA GLU A 281 13.74 -16.24 -12.43
C GLU A 281 14.12 -15.58 -13.76
N ALA A 282 13.87 -14.28 -13.91
CA ALA A 282 14.30 -13.52 -15.09
C ALA A 282 15.83 -13.47 -15.25
N SER A 283 16.58 -13.44 -14.15
CA SER A 283 18.04 -13.47 -14.17
C SER A 283 18.64 -14.85 -14.46
N VAL A 284 17.88 -15.93 -14.18
CA VAL A 284 18.30 -17.31 -14.41
C VAL A 284 18.08 -17.73 -15.87
N LEU A 285 17.22 -17.06 -16.64
CA LEU A 285 17.02 -17.32 -18.07
C LEU A 285 18.22 -16.80 -18.88
N PRO A 286 19.22 -17.63 -19.25
CA PRO A 286 20.41 -17.16 -19.94
C PRO A 286 20.12 -17.18 -21.45
N THR A 287 20.19 -16.03 -22.11
CA THR A 287 20.78 -15.80 -23.45
C THR A 287 20.62 -16.86 -24.58
N SER A 288 19.69 -17.82 -24.53
CA SER A 288 19.64 -18.93 -25.50
C SER A 288 19.07 -18.52 -26.85
N HIS A 289 18.36 -17.38 -26.90
CA HIS A 289 17.90 -16.80 -28.16
C HIS A 289 19.02 -16.13 -28.97
N ARG A 290 20.13 -15.69 -28.34
CA ARG A 290 21.22 -15.03 -29.08
C ARG A 290 22.16 -16.02 -29.79
N SER A 291 22.20 -17.27 -29.34
CA SER A 291 22.96 -18.35 -29.99
C SER A 291 22.23 -18.99 -31.18
N GLN A 292 20.88 -19.01 -31.20
CA GLN A 292 20.12 -19.51 -32.36
C GLN A 292 20.09 -18.52 -33.54
N GLU A 293 20.06 -17.21 -33.28
CA GLU A 293 20.14 -16.19 -34.34
C GLU A 293 21.54 -16.17 -34.98
N SER A 294 22.59 -16.40 -34.18
CA SER A 294 23.97 -16.48 -34.67
C SER A 294 24.24 -17.75 -35.48
N GLN A 295 23.64 -18.90 -35.11
CA GLN A 295 23.76 -20.16 -35.85
C GLN A 295 22.92 -20.20 -37.13
N SER A 296 21.74 -19.57 -37.16
CA SER A 296 20.92 -19.46 -38.37
C SER A 296 21.53 -18.51 -39.41
N LEU A 297 22.16 -17.41 -38.98
CA LEU A 297 22.93 -16.53 -39.86
C LEU A 297 24.23 -17.15 -40.39
N SER A 298 24.87 -18.07 -39.66
CA SER A 298 26.03 -18.82 -40.17
C SER A 298 25.64 -19.95 -41.14
N LEU A 299 24.51 -20.63 -40.90
CA LEU A 299 23.99 -21.69 -41.79
C LEU A 299 23.44 -21.14 -43.11
N SER A 300 22.90 -19.92 -43.11
CA SER A 300 22.44 -19.26 -44.35
C SER A 300 23.60 -18.81 -45.25
N LYS A 301 24.79 -18.51 -44.69
CA LYS A 301 25.98 -18.13 -45.47
C LYS A 301 26.74 -19.31 -46.08
N SER A 302 26.56 -20.52 -45.55
CA SER A 302 27.17 -21.75 -46.10
C SER A 302 26.33 -22.44 -47.18
N ALA A 303 25.13 -21.93 -47.47
CA ALA A 303 24.19 -22.53 -48.43
C ALA A 303 24.09 -21.77 -49.77
N LEU A 304 25.02 -20.86 -50.06
CA LEU A 304 25.16 -20.23 -51.38
C LEU A 304 26.18 -21.04 -52.20
N PRO A 305 25.74 -21.87 -53.18
CA PRO A 305 26.65 -22.41 -54.18
C PRO A 305 27.10 -21.29 -55.14
N VAL A 306 28.41 -21.28 -55.37
CA VAL A 306 29.24 -20.66 -56.45
C VAL A 306 28.54 -19.73 -57.42
#